data_AF-A0A6A3S501-F1
#
_entry.id   AF-A0A6A3S501-F1
#
_cell.length_a   1.000
_cell.length_b   1.000
_cell.length_c   1.000
_cell.angle_alpha   90.00
_cell.angle_beta   90.00
_cell.angle_gamma   90.00
#
_symmetry.space_group_name_H-M   'P 1'
#
loop_
_entity.id
_entity.type
_entity.pdbx_description
1 polymer ?
#
loop_
_entity_poly.entity_id
_entity_poly.type
_entity_poly.pdbx_seq_one_letter_code
_entity_poly.pdbx_strand_id
1 'polypeptide(L)'
;MFHHLQYQSLLQANFTPKTYALPHVMEQIWRCLLSLQESIMEASKANNLEWLNQLLAKEDYDVLDAVIYCARQGKMEAVKMLLPHMYEYWGAELKEGMWQTLETAIAAASEHAQVDVMTGI
;
A
#
# COMPACT_ATOMS: atom_id res chain seq x y z
N MET A 1 14.24 -0.89 6.40
CA MET A 1 14.83 -1.79 5.38
C MET A 1 15.45 -3.08 5.94
N PHE A 2 15.88 -3.14 7.22
CA PHE A 2 16.53 -4.32 7.81
C PHE A 2 15.64 -5.56 8.02
N HIS A 3 14.30 -5.46 7.93
CA HIS A 3 13.38 -6.53 8.32
C HIS A 3 12.97 -7.49 7.18
N HIS A 4 13.03 -7.06 5.92
CA HIS A 4 12.55 -7.85 4.77
C HIS A 4 13.51 -8.99 4.38
N LEU A 5 14.81 -8.81 4.62
CA LEU A 5 15.84 -9.79 4.31
C LEU A 5 15.77 -11.01 5.24
N GLN A 6 15.52 -10.78 6.54
CA GLN A 6 15.40 -11.83 7.54
C GLN A 6 14.19 -12.74 7.26
N TYR A 7 13.06 -12.17 6.82
CA TYR A 7 11.91 -12.98 6.41
C TYR A 7 12.19 -13.82 5.17
N GLN A 8 12.83 -13.25 4.15
CA GLN A 8 13.16 -13.99 2.94
C GLN A 8 14.12 -15.14 3.22
N SER A 9 15.10 -14.95 4.09
CA SER A 9 15.98 -16.04 4.55
C SER A 9 15.19 -17.13 5.28
N LEU A 10 14.17 -16.75 6.04
CA LEU A 10 13.31 -17.68 6.77
C LEU A 10 12.41 -18.49 5.82
N LEU A 11 11.86 -17.87 4.76
CA LEU A 11 11.06 -18.57 3.74
C LEU A 11 11.87 -19.60 2.92
N GLN A 12 13.18 -19.37 2.78
CA GLN A 12 14.08 -20.30 2.09
C GLN A 12 14.55 -21.45 3.00
N ALA A 13 14.24 -21.41 4.29
CA ALA A 13 14.64 -22.45 5.23
C ALA A 13 13.73 -23.68 5.10
N ASN A 14 14.33 -24.87 5.20
CA ASN A 14 13.60 -26.12 5.09
C ASN A 14 13.02 -26.52 6.46
N PHE A 15 11.74 -26.21 6.71
CA PHE A 15 11.09 -26.49 7.98
C PHE A 15 10.63 -27.94 8.09
N THR A 16 10.76 -28.49 9.30
CA THR A 16 10.14 -29.76 9.64
C THR A 16 8.61 -29.60 9.69
N PRO A 17 7.82 -30.69 9.55
CA PRO A 17 6.36 -30.61 9.63
C PRO A 17 5.84 -29.94 10.92
N LYS A 18 6.58 -30.07 12.03
CA LYS A 18 6.23 -29.46 13.33
C LYS A 18 6.45 -27.94 13.36
N THR A 19 7.30 -27.41 12.48
CA THR A 19 7.65 -25.98 12.41
C THR A 19 7.19 -25.32 11.11
N TYR A 20 6.40 -26.02 10.30
CA TYR A 20 5.94 -25.54 8.99
C TYR A 20 5.06 -24.27 9.08
N ALA A 21 4.39 -24.05 10.22
CA ALA A 21 3.60 -22.85 10.47
C ALA A 21 4.46 -21.62 10.85
N LEU A 22 5.75 -21.80 11.15
CA LEU A 22 6.59 -20.75 11.69
C LEU A 22 6.70 -19.52 10.77
N PRO A 23 6.89 -19.64 9.44
CA PRO A 23 6.90 -18.48 8.56
C PRO A 23 5.60 -17.66 8.65
N HIS A 24 4.46 -18.34 8.71
CA HIS A 24 3.17 -17.69 8.82
C HIS A 24 2.98 -16.97 10.16
N VAL A 25 3.39 -17.61 11.27
CA VAL A 25 3.35 -16.98 12.60
C VAL A 25 4.25 -15.75 12.64
N MET A 26 5.46 -15.84 12.07
CA MET A 26 6.38 -14.70 11.99
C MET A 26 5.80 -13.56 11.15
N GLU A 27 5.14 -13.87 10.02
CA GLU A 27 4.42 -12.89 9.22
C GLU A 27 3.36 -12.14 10.03
N GLN A 28 2.56 -12.88 10.81
CA GLN A 28 1.54 -12.25 11.66
C GLN A 28 2.15 -11.39 12.77
N ILE A 29 3.21 -11.86 13.43
CA ILE A 29 3.92 -11.07 14.45
C ILE A 29 4.47 -9.78 13.84
N TRP A 30 5.05 -9.83 12.63
CA TRP A 30 5.52 -8.61 11.98
C TRP A 30 4.40 -7.65 11.60
N ARG A 31 3.25 -8.15 11.13
CA ARG A 31 2.07 -7.30 10.89
C ARG A 31 1.62 -6.58 12.17
N CYS A 32 1.77 -7.22 13.34
CA CYS A 32 1.48 -6.58 14.63
C CYS A 32 2.53 -5.56 15.09
N LEU A 33 3.71 -5.52 14.46
CA LEU A 33 4.81 -4.61 14.80
C LEU A 33 4.92 -3.39 13.88
N LEU A 34 4.09 -3.33 12.83
CA LEU A 34 4.09 -2.20 11.91
C LEU A 34 3.67 -0.92 12.63
N SER A 35 4.36 0.18 12.32
CA SER A 35 3.84 1.52 12.59
C SER A 35 2.54 1.77 11.83
N LEU A 36 1.81 2.84 12.18
CA LEU A 36 0.59 3.22 11.47
C LEU A 36 0.88 3.50 9.99
N GLN A 37 1.98 4.21 9.69
CA GLN A 37 2.43 4.52 8.33
C GLN A 37 2.75 3.24 7.54
N GLU A 38 3.50 2.31 8.14
CA GLU A 38 3.81 1.04 7.51
C GLU A 38 2.55 0.19 7.29
N SER A 39 1.60 0.22 8.23
CA SER A 39 0.31 -0.47 8.10
C SER A 39 -0.50 0.08 6.94
N ILE A 40 -0.57 1.41 6.77
CA ILE A 40 -1.26 2.07 5.65
C ILE A 40 -0.61 1.66 4.32
N MET A 41 0.72 1.63 4.26
CA MET A 41 1.46 1.20 3.08
C MET A 41 1.20 -0.28 2.75
N GLU A 42 1.22 -1.18 3.74
CA GLU A 42 0.94 -2.60 3.52
C GLU A 42 -0.52 -2.87 3.13
N ALA A 43 -1.49 -2.17 3.73
CA ALA A 43 -2.88 -2.23 3.31
C ALA A 43 -3.06 -1.75 1.86
N SER A 44 -2.35 -0.69 1.47
CA SER A 44 -2.31 -0.15 0.10
C SER A 44 -1.68 -1.14 -0.89
N LYS A 45 -0.57 -1.79 -0.52
CA LYS A 45 0.07 -2.86 -1.31
C LYS A 45 -0.84 -4.07 -1.47
N ALA A 46 -1.54 -4.47 -0.43
CA ALA A 46 -2.53 -5.56 -0.48
C ALA A 46 -3.84 -5.17 -1.19
N ASN A 47 -4.04 -3.88 -1.48
CA ASN A 47 -5.33 -3.34 -1.95
C ASN A 47 -6.50 -3.73 -1.03
N ASN A 48 -6.23 -3.84 0.28
CA ASN A 48 -7.23 -4.23 1.28
C ASN A 48 -7.94 -2.97 1.77
N LEU A 49 -9.03 -2.62 1.07
CA LEU A 49 -9.77 -1.37 1.30
C LEU A 49 -10.43 -1.30 2.68
N GLU A 50 -10.89 -2.44 3.20
CA GLU A 50 -11.49 -2.50 4.54
C GLU A 50 -10.45 -2.20 5.62
N TRP A 51 -9.28 -2.84 5.54
CA TRP A 51 -8.19 -2.57 6.47
C TRP A 51 -7.69 -1.14 6.36
N LEU A 52 -7.57 -0.62 5.13
CA LEU A 52 -7.17 0.77 4.89
C LEU A 52 -8.14 1.75 5.56
N ASN A 53 -9.45 1.55 5.39
CA ASN A 53 -10.47 2.38 6.03
C ASN A 53 -10.39 2.35 7.57
N GLN A 54 -10.10 1.19 8.17
CA GLN A 54 -9.91 1.08 9.62
C GLN A 54 -8.68 1.86 10.12
N LEU A 55 -7.59 1.87 9.34
CA LEU A 55 -6.36 2.59 9.68
C LEU A 55 -6.53 4.11 9.52
N LEU A 56 -7.25 4.54 8.48
CA LEU A 56 -7.49 5.95 8.18
C LEU A 56 -8.46 6.64 9.17
N ALA A 57 -9.21 5.87 9.97
CA ALA A 57 -10.04 6.41 11.05
C ALA A 57 -9.24 6.95 12.25
N LYS A 58 -7.91 6.84 12.24
CA LYS A 58 -7.02 7.40 13.27
C LYS A 58 -6.61 8.84 12.89
N GLU A 59 -6.00 9.58 13.80
CA GLU A 59 -5.41 10.89 13.49
C GLU A 59 -3.87 10.76 13.48
N ASP A 60 -3.18 11.71 12.83
CA ASP A 60 -1.71 11.82 12.77
C ASP A 60 -0.97 10.76 11.93
N TYR A 61 -1.21 10.78 10.62
CA TYR A 61 -0.48 9.93 9.66
C TYR A 61 -0.18 10.67 8.36
N ASP A 62 0.87 10.21 7.66
CA ASP A 62 1.22 10.66 6.31
C ASP A 62 0.86 9.56 5.30
N VAL A 63 0.03 9.89 4.32
CA VAL A 63 -0.45 8.99 3.25
C VAL A 63 0.25 9.21 1.91
N LEU A 64 1.15 10.20 1.79
CA LEU A 64 1.73 10.62 0.51
C LEU A 64 2.36 9.45 -0.26
N ASP A 65 3.23 8.69 0.40
CA ASP A 65 3.91 7.55 -0.22
C ASP A 65 2.91 6.46 -0.65
N ALA A 66 1.86 6.24 0.13
CA ALA A 66 0.82 5.26 -0.18
C ALA A 66 -0.03 5.70 -1.39
N VAL A 67 -0.35 7.00 -1.48
CA VAL A 67 -1.04 7.59 -2.65
C VAL A 67 -0.21 7.41 -3.90
N ILE A 68 1.07 7.79 -3.87
CA ILE A 68 1.97 7.68 -5.02
C ILE A 68 2.08 6.21 -5.46
N TYR A 69 2.25 5.29 -4.50
CA TYR A 69 2.33 3.87 -4.80
C TYR A 69 1.04 3.37 -5.46
N CYS A 70 -0.14 3.63 -4.87
CA CYS A 70 -1.41 3.18 -5.43
C CYS A 70 -1.69 3.78 -6.81
N ALA A 71 -1.35 5.06 -7.03
CA ALA A 71 -1.47 5.71 -8.33
C ALA A 71 -0.62 5.02 -9.39
N ARG A 72 0.65 4.71 -9.10
CA ARG A 72 1.54 3.99 -10.01
C ARG A 72 1.08 2.57 -10.30
N GLN A 73 0.35 1.95 -9.38
CA GLN A 73 -0.18 0.59 -9.55
C GLN A 73 -1.60 0.57 -10.12
N GLY A 74 -2.17 1.74 -10.49
CA GLY A 74 -3.55 1.83 -10.99
C GLY A 74 -4.64 1.47 -9.98
N LYS A 75 -4.31 1.48 -8.67
CA LYS A 75 -5.25 1.12 -7.59
C LYS A 75 -6.17 2.27 -7.23
N MET A 76 -7.05 2.61 -8.16
CA MET A 76 -7.88 3.83 -8.11
C MET A 76 -8.69 3.95 -6.81
N GLU A 77 -9.33 2.87 -6.37
CA GLU A 77 -10.18 2.89 -5.16
C GLU A 77 -9.37 3.13 -3.87
N ALA A 78 -8.13 2.64 -3.82
CA ALA A 78 -7.22 2.96 -2.72
C ALA A 78 -6.78 4.43 -2.76
N VAL A 79 -6.50 4.97 -3.96
CA VAL A 79 -6.18 6.40 -4.13
C VAL A 79 -7.35 7.27 -3.68
N LYS A 80 -8.59 6.93 -4.07
CA LYS A 80 -9.81 7.64 -3.66
C LYS A 80 -9.96 7.74 -2.14
N MET A 81 -9.62 6.68 -1.41
CA MET A 81 -9.66 6.71 0.05
C MET A 81 -8.51 7.51 0.66
N LEU A 82 -7.31 7.47 0.08
CA LEU A 82 -6.13 8.11 0.67
C LEU A 82 -6.05 9.61 0.38
N LEU A 83 -6.44 10.04 -0.83
CA LEU A 83 -6.29 11.42 -1.29
C LEU A 83 -6.94 12.48 -0.38
N PRO A 84 -8.15 12.25 0.18
CA PRO A 84 -8.78 13.19 1.11
C PRO A 84 -7.96 13.42 2.39
N HIS A 85 -7.27 12.39 2.88
CA HIS A 85 -6.45 12.49 4.09
C HIS A 85 -5.06 13.09 3.83
N MET A 86 -4.61 13.11 2.57
CA MET A 86 -3.40 13.85 2.18
C MET A 86 -3.62 15.37 2.26
N TYR A 87 -4.88 15.81 2.16
CA TYR A 87 -5.27 17.21 2.05
C TYR A 87 -6.45 17.51 2.98
N GLU A 88 -6.29 17.35 4.29
CA GLU A 88 -7.28 17.79 5.31
C GLU A 88 -7.69 19.28 5.19
N TYR A 89 -6.98 20.08 4.37
CA TYR A 89 -7.18 21.52 4.21
C TYR A 89 -7.81 21.98 2.88
N TRP A 90 -8.06 21.10 1.91
CA TRP A 90 -8.72 21.51 0.67
C TRP A 90 -10.23 21.35 0.84
N GLY A 91 -10.86 22.41 1.36
CA GLY A 91 -12.30 22.42 1.62
C GLY A 91 -13.11 21.94 0.42
N ALA A 92 -13.98 20.96 0.66
CA ALA A 92 -15.17 20.46 -0.06
C ALA A 92 -15.24 20.40 -1.61
N GLU A 93 -14.30 20.94 -2.37
CA GLU A 93 -14.42 21.01 -3.84
C GLU A 93 -13.12 20.60 -4.53
N LEU A 94 -12.74 19.32 -4.39
CA LEU A 94 -12.20 18.62 -5.54
C LEU A 94 -13.35 18.50 -6.55
N LYS A 95 -13.52 19.53 -7.39
CA LYS A 95 -14.55 19.55 -8.44
C LYS A 95 -14.40 18.31 -9.31
N GLU A 96 -15.51 17.69 -9.70
CA GLU A 96 -15.58 16.47 -10.52
C GLU A 96 -14.55 16.41 -11.67
N GLY A 97 -14.28 17.54 -12.34
CA GLY A 97 -13.27 17.62 -13.41
C GLY A 97 -11.81 17.39 -12.97
N MET A 98 -11.44 17.76 -11.73
CA MET A 98 -10.12 17.43 -11.17
C MET A 98 -10.00 15.94 -10.89
N TRP A 99 -11.09 15.29 -10.48
CA TRP A 99 -11.11 13.85 -10.28
C TRP A 99 -10.94 13.09 -11.60
N GLN A 100 -11.66 13.47 -12.66
CA GLN A 100 -11.47 12.89 -14.00
C GLN A 100 -10.04 13.06 -14.53
N THR A 101 -9.41 14.21 -14.24
CA THR A 101 -8.02 14.48 -14.61
C THR A 101 -7.06 13.57 -13.84
N LEU A 102 -7.28 13.39 -12.53
CA LEU A 102 -6.52 12.47 -11.68
C LEU A 102 -6.70 11.02 -12.15
N GLU A 103 -7.93 10.60 -12.48
CA GLU A 103 -8.20 9.26 -12.97
C GLU A 103 -7.42 8.96 -14.25
N THR A 104 -7.41 9.90 -15.18
CA THR A 104 -6.66 9.80 -16.43
C THR A 104 -5.15 9.72 -16.18
N ALA A 105 -4.63 10.56 -15.28
CA ALA A 105 -3.22 10.57 -14.92
C ALA A 105 -2.77 9.28 -14.22
N ILE A 106 -3.60 8.73 -13.34
CA ILE A 106 -3.36 7.46 -12.65
C ILE A 106 -3.40 6.30 -13.65
N ALA A 107 -4.36 6.29 -14.58
CA ALA A 107 -4.43 5.28 -15.63
C ALA A 107 -3.16 5.29 -16.49
N ALA A 108 -2.72 6.47 -16.95
CA ALA A 108 -1.48 6.61 -17.70
C ALA A 108 -0.25 6.19 -16.87
N ALA A 109 -0.18 6.56 -15.60
CA ALA A 109 0.91 6.17 -14.71
C ALA A 109 0.97 4.64 -14.50
N SER A 110 -0.19 3.98 -14.43
CA SER A 110 -0.28 2.52 -14.35
C SER A 110 0.22 1.84 -15.63
N GLU A 111 -0.16 2.34 -16.81
CA GLU A 111 0.31 1.82 -18.09
C GLU A 111 1.84 1.95 -18.20
N HIS A 112 2.38 3.13 -17.91
CA HIS A 112 3.83 3.35 -17.92
C HIS A 112 4.58 2.51 -16.88
N ALA A 113 4.04 2.36 -15.67
CA ALA A 113 4.66 1.54 -14.63
C ALA A 113 4.68 0.04 -15.00
N GLN A 114 3.66 -0.46 -15.69
CA GLN A 114 3.64 -1.84 -16.19
C GLN A 114 4.66 -2.05 -17.32
N VAL A 115 4.84 -1.06 -18.19
CA VAL A 115 5.83 -1.11 -19.28
C VAL A 115 7.25 -1.12 -18.73
N ASP A 116 7.59 -0.27 -17.76
CA ASP A 116 8.92 -0.24 -17.12
C ASP A 116 9.27 -1.57 -16.42
N VAL A 117 8.29 -2.23 -15.79
CA VAL A 117 8.49 -3.55 -15.17
C VAL A 117 8.73 -4.64 -16.22
N MET A 118 8.16 -4.52 -17.42
CA MET A 118 8.36 -5.49 -18.52
C MET A 118 9.65 -5.25 -19.32
N THR A 119 10.13 -4.01 -19.42
CA THR A 119 11.37 -3.68 -20.16
C THR A 119 12.64 -3.72 -19.30
N GLY A 120 12.51 -3.99 -17.99
CA GLY A 120 13.62 -4.07 -17.05
C GLY A 120 14.27 -5.47 -16.90
N ILE A 121 14.08 -6.38 -17.86
CA ILE A 121 14.71 -7.72 -17.90
C ILE A 121 15.83 -7.75 -18.93
#